data_AF-A0A924M7F9-F1
#
_entry.id   AF-A0A924M7F9-F1
#
_cell.length_a   1.000
_cell.length_b   1.000
_cell.length_c   1.000
_cell.angle_alpha   90.00
_cell.angle_beta   90.00
_cell.angle_gamma   90.00
#
_symmetry.space_group_name_H-M   'P 1'
#
loop_
_entity.id
_entity.type
_entity.pdbx_description
1 polymer ?
#
loop_
_entity_poly.entity_id
_entity_poly.type
_entity_poly.pdbx_seq_one_letter_code
_entity_poly.pdbx_strand_id
1 'polypeptide(L)'
;VYGNRSSSSVMFKEELVDLKDRFLARLNLVWIMSRESQDIELFNGRIDYDKTSELLSRWIDPASIDAAFICGPHDMMLAVTQALQDKGVDKSRIRTELFGTPLTIKPRAESVDVQGHEQCEVEVMLDGARRRFTMAKNQNLVDGGLKAGLDIPHACKGGVCSTCRAQVLSGEVDMDNNFALEDYEVARGFVLCCQSFPVSERLVIDFDQEHIHA
;
A
#
# COMPACT_ATOMS: atom_id res chain seq x y z
N VAL A 1 -8.61 1.43 17.96
CA VAL A 1 -9.66 0.40 17.70
C VAL A 1 -8.95 -0.86 17.25
N TYR A 2 -9.27 -2.03 17.81
CA TYR A 2 -8.59 -3.29 17.52
C TYR A 2 -9.63 -4.37 17.19
N GLY A 3 -9.58 -4.90 15.97
CA GLY A 3 -10.47 -5.96 15.51
C GLY A 3 -9.83 -7.34 15.64
N ASN A 4 -10.58 -8.33 16.15
CA ASN A 4 -10.12 -9.71 16.20
C ASN A 4 -11.25 -10.74 16.05
N ARG A 5 -10.90 -12.03 16.02
CA ARG A 5 -11.88 -13.14 16.03
C ARG A 5 -12.52 -13.29 17.41
N SER A 6 -11.69 -13.49 18.43
CA SER A 6 -12.09 -13.65 19.82
C SER A 6 -11.05 -13.04 20.74
N SER A 7 -11.45 -12.77 21.98
CA SER A 7 -10.62 -12.26 23.05
C SER A 7 -9.47 -13.21 23.41
N SER A 8 -9.63 -14.52 23.16
CA SER A 8 -8.59 -15.54 23.33
C SER A 8 -7.49 -15.52 22.26
N SER A 9 -7.77 -14.94 21.09
CA SER A 9 -6.81 -14.86 19.98
C SER A 9 -6.11 -13.50 19.90
N VAL A 10 -6.32 -12.60 20.86
CA VAL A 10 -5.72 -11.25 20.84
C VAL A 10 -4.25 -11.37 21.16
N MET A 11 -3.40 -10.97 20.21
CA MET A 11 -1.97 -10.89 20.46
C MET A 11 -1.68 -9.72 21.41
N PHE A 12 -0.77 -9.95 22.36
CA PHE A 12 -0.35 -8.96 23.36
C PHE A 12 -1.49 -8.38 24.21
N LYS A 13 -2.53 -9.19 24.49
CA LYS A 13 -3.73 -8.71 25.19
C LYS A 13 -3.42 -8.11 26.55
N GLU A 14 -2.60 -8.80 27.34
CA GLU A 14 -2.24 -8.39 28.70
C GLU A 14 -1.43 -7.10 28.66
N GLU A 15 -0.43 -7.02 27.79
CA GLU A 15 0.41 -5.84 27.62
C GLU A 15 -0.37 -4.62 27.13
N LEU A 16 -1.36 -4.81 26.25
CA LEU A 16 -2.24 -3.73 25.79
C LEU A 16 -3.17 -3.22 26.90
N VAL A 17 -3.69 -4.11 27.74
CA VAL A 17 -4.52 -3.74 28.89
C VAL A 17 -3.69 -3.01 29.95
N ASP A 18 -2.50 -3.53 30.27
CA ASP A 18 -1.55 -2.89 31.18
C ASP A 18 -1.15 -1.49 30.69
N LEU A 19 -0.92 -1.33 29.38
CA LEU A 19 -0.60 -0.04 28.79
C LEU A 19 -1.77 0.94 28.90
N LYS A 20 -3.01 0.47 28.69
CA LYS A 20 -4.23 1.28 28.88
C LYS A 20 -4.36 1.72 30.33
N ASP A 21 -4.16 0.82 31.30
CA ASP A 21 -4.28 1.13 32.73
C ASP A 21 -3.21 2.11 33.22
N ARG A 22 -2.02 2.09 32.61
CA ARG A 22 -0.96 3.09 32.86
C ARG A 22 -1.28 4.46 32.27
N PHE A 23 -2.06 4.55 31.19
CA PHE A 23 -2.28 5.78 30.42
C PHE A 23 -3.76 6.05 30.15
N LEU A 24 -4.60 5.99 31.18
CA LEU A 24 -6.07 6.11 31.08
C LEU A 24 -6.57 7.38 30.35
N ALA A 25 -5.84 8.51 30.46
CA ALA A 25 -6.21 9.77 29.81
C ALA A 25 -5.75 9.87 28.34
N ARG A 26 -4.92 8.92 27.86
CA ARG A 26 -4.26 8.99 26.53
C ARG A 26 -4.56 7.79 25.64
N LEU A 27 -4.82 6.63 26.22
CA LEU A 27 -5.06 5.39 25.48
C LEU A 27 -6.45 4.85 25.76
N ASN A 28 -7.29 4.86 24.72
CA ASN A 28 -8.58 4.19 24.72
C ASN A 28 -8.50 2.94 23.84
N LEU A 29 -8.91 1.80 24.39
CA LEU A 29 -8.86 0.52 23.71
C LEU A 29 -10.28 0.03 23.45
N VAL A 30 -10.66 0.02 22.17
CA VAL A 30 -11.97 -0.45 21.69
C VAL A 30 -11.77 -1.76 20.95
N TRP A 31 -12.36 -2.82 21.50
CA TRP A 31 -12.28 -4.18 20.97
C TRP A 31 -13.47 -4.48 20.07
N ILE A 32 -13.22 -4.98 18.87
CA ILE A 32 -14.28 -5.41 17.95
C ILE A 32 -14.07 -6.89 17.63
N MET A 33 -15.06 -7.73 17.97
CA MET A 33 -14.92 -9.19 17.94
C MET A 33 -15.87 -9.81 16.92
N SER A 34 -15.31 -10.54 15.96
CA SER A 34 -16.08 -11.11 14.85
C SER A 34 -16.67 -12.49 15.12
N ARG A 35 -16.21 -13.18 16.18
CA ARG A 35 -16.65 -14.54 16.56
C ARG A 35 -16.92 -14.69 18.05
N GLU A 36 -17.01 -13.58 18.78
CA GLU A 36 -17.34 -13.55 20.20
C GLU A 36 -18.33 -12.42 20.41
N SER A 37 -19.48 -12.74 21.01
CA SER A 37 -20.54 -11.77 21.27
C SER A 37 -20.21 -10.95 22.50
N GLN A 38 -20.39 -9.64 22.38
CA GLN A 38 -20.29 -8.65 23.44
C GLN A 38 -21.66 -8.01 23.67
N ASP A 39 -21.86 -7.43 24.85
CA ASP A 39 -23.16 -6.84 25.25
C ASP A 39 -23.58 -5.64 24.38
N ILE A 40 -22.60 -4.96 23.78
CA ILE A 40 -22.82 -3.78 22.94
C ILE A 40 -22.62 -4.18 21.48
N GLU A 41 -23.68 -4.05 20.69
CA GLU A 41 -23.69 -4.48 19.28
C GLU A 41 -22.63 -3.78 18.41
N LEU A 42 -22.31 -2.53 18.73
CA LEU A 42 -21.23 -1.77 18.08
C LEU A 42 -19.87 -2.48 18.15
N PHE A 43 -19.66 -3.36 19.13
CA PHE A 43 -18.40 -4.08 19.32
C PHE A 43 -18.41 -5.49 18.70
N ASN A 44 -19.52 -5.91 18.08
CA ASN A 44 -19.65 -7.21 17.43
C ASN A 44 -19.33 -7.13 15.92
N GLY A 45 -18.85 -8.24 15.36
CA GLY A 45 -18.61 -8.38 13.92
C GLY A 45 -17.23 -7.88 13.47
N ARG A 46 -17.14 -7.39 12.23
CA ARG A 46 -15.89 -6.89 11.62
C ARG A 46 -15.86 -5.37 11.63
N ILE A 47 -14.65 -4.83 11.57
CA ILE A 47 -14.44 -3.42 11.25
C ILE A 47 -14.72 -3.26 9.76
N ASP A 48 -15.68 -2.39 9.44
CA ASP A 48 -16.11 -2.03 8.10
C ASP A 48 -16.52 -0.55 8.10
N TYR A 49 -17.08 -0.09 6.98
CA TYR A 49 -17.48 1.31 6.80
C TYR A 49 -18.54 1.72 7.82
N ASP A 50 -19.59 0.91 7.98
CA ASP A 50 -20.73 1.23 8.86
C ASP A 50 -20.29 1.29 10.31
N LYS A 51 -19.50 0.30 10.76
CA LYS A 51 -18.96 0.27 12.12
C LYS A 51 -18.05 1.45 12.41
N THR A 52 -17.18 1.79 11.46
CA THR A 52 -16.29 2.96 11.59
C THR A 52 -17.09 4.25 11.66
N SER A 53 -18.09 4.39 10.80
CA SER A 53 -19.00 5.55 10.77
C SER A 53 -19.78 5.70 12.07
N GLU A 54 -20.22 4.59 12.68
CA GLU A 54 -20.92 4.60 13.96
C GLU A 54 -19.99 5.03 15.10
N LEU A 55 -18.76 4.49 15.16
CA LEU A 55 -17.74 4.91 16.14
C LEU A 55 -17.43 6.40 16.05
N LEU A 56 -17.24 6.91 14.83
CA LEU A 56 -16.96 8.31 14.54
C LEU A 56 -18.16 9.24 14.81
N SER A 57 -19.37 8.69 14.92
CA SER A 57 -20.58 9.49 15.22
C SER A 57 -20.92 9.50 16.70
N ARG A 58 -20.50 8.47 17.46
CA ARG A 58 -20.93 8.26 18.85
C ARG A 58 -19.81 8.43 19.86
N TRP A 59 -18.57 8.15 19.48
CA TRP A 59 -17.50 7.95 20.47
C TRP A 59 -16.20 8.67 20.16
N ILE A 60 -15.87 8.85 18.88
CA ILE A 60 -14.63 9.49 18.44
C ILE A 60 -15.01 10.73 17.66
N ASP A 61 -14.62 11.91 18.13
CA ASP A 61 -14.83 13.15 17.38
C ASP A 61 -13.86 13.21 16.20
N PRO A 62 -14.33 13.17 14.94
CA PRO A 62 -13.48 13.24 13.76
C PRO A 62 -12.62 14.51 13.72
N ALA A 63 -13.13 15.62 14.25
CA ALA A 63 -12.41 16.90 14.25
C ALA A 63 -11.18 16.89 15.18
N SER A 64 -11.17 16.01 16.18
CA SER A 64 -10.04 15.82 17.10
C SER A 64 -8.94 14.91 16.55
N ILE A 65 -9.10 14.34 15.35
CA ILE A 65 -8.13 13.42 14.77
C ILE A 65 -6.98 14.21 14.11
N ASP A 66 -5.83 14.20 14.77
CA ASP A 66 -4.57 14.73 14.21
C ASP A 66 -3.98 13.79 13.16
N ALA A 67 -4.07 12.47 13.39
CA ALA A 67 -3.62 11.43 12.47
C ALA A 67 -4.37 10.11 12.72
N ALA A 68 -4.67 9.37 11.65
CA ALA A 68 -5.24 8.03 11.69
C ALA A 68 -4.26 7.04 11.05
N PHE A 69 -3.88 6.00 11.79
CA PHE A 69 -3.04 4.91 11.29
C PHE A 69 -3.88 3.65 11.18
N ILE A 70 -3.89 3.05 9.98
CA ILE A 70 -4.75 1.92 9.65
C ILE A 70 -3.89 0.80 9.08
N CYS A 71 -4.01 -0.38 9.70
CA CYS A 71 -3.34 -1.59 9.24
C CYS A 71 -4.30 -2.77 9.42
N GLY A 72 -4.34 -3.66 8.43
CA GLY A 72 -5.11 -4.88 8.46
C GLY A 72 -5.50 -5.36 7.06
N PRO A 73 -6.58 -6.17 6.94
CA PRO A 73 -7.07 -6.64 5.65
C PRO A 73 -7.39 -5.47 4.70
N HIS A 74 -7.04 -5.61 3.42
CA HIS A 74 -7.18 -4.56 2.40
C HIS A 74 -8.59 -3.93 2.38
N ASP A 75 -9.64 -4.75 2.29
CA ASP A 75 -11.02 -4.24 2.20
C ASP A 75 -11.44 -3.48 3.46
N MET A 76 -10.95 -3.89 4.64
CA MET A 76 -11.17 -3.16 5.89
C MET A 76 -10.49 -1.79 5.81
N MET A 77 -9.25 -1.71 5.32
CA MET A 77 -8.54 -0.44 5.25
C MET A 77 -9.22 0.53 4.29
N LEU A 78 -9.67 0.06 3.12
CA LEU A 78 -10.45 0.89 2.19
C LEU A 78 -11.72 1.42 2.85
N ALA A 79 -12.47 0.55 3.53
CA ALA A 79 -13.72 0.93 4.19
C ALA A 79 -13.51 1.95 5.32
N VAL A 80 -12.47 1.76 6.14
CA VAL A 80 -12.12 2.68 7.24
C VAL A 80 -11.66 4.03 6.69
N THR A 81 -10.80 4.02 5.67
CA THR A 81 -10.31 5.24 5.01
C THR A 81 -11.45 6.04 4.38
N GLN A 82 -12.42 5.37 3.74
CA GLN A 82 -13.60 6.04 3.20
C GLN A 82 -14.46 6.65 4.30
N ALA A 83 -14.74 5.90 5.38
CA ALA A 83 -15.55 6.40 6.49
C ALA A 83 -14.92 7.61 7.19
N LEU A 84 -13.59 7.63 7.37
CA LEU A 84 -12.87 8.77 7.93
C LEU A 84 -13.00 10.02 7.04
N GLN A 85 -12.80 9.88 5.72
CA GLN A 85 -12.93 10.99 4.78
C GLN A 85 -14.37 11.53 4.72
N ASP A 86 -15.37 10.65 4.69
CA ASP A 86 -16.79 11.06 4.68
C ASP A 86 -17.19 11.79 5.98
N LYS A 87 -16.47 11.53 7.08
CA LYS A 87 -16.62 12.23 8.36
C LYS A 87 -15.74 13.48 8.49
N GLY A 88 -15.05 13.88 7.43
CA GLY A 88 -14.30 15.13 7.34
C GLY A 88 -12.83 15.06 7.78
N VAL A 89 -12.27 13.85 7.96
CA VAL A 89 -10.83 13.70 8.21
C VAL A 89 -10.08 13.87 6.90
N ASP A 90 -9.13 14.81 6.88
CA ASP A 90 -8.31 15.08 5.71
C ASP A 90 -7.47 13.86 5.28
N LYS A 91 -7.43 13.56 3.97
CA LYS A 91 -6.68 12.43 3.40
C LYS A 91 -5.21 12.43 3.84
N SER A 92 -4.56 13.59 3.95
CA SER A 92 -3.14 13.71 4.37
C SER A 92 -2.88 13.28 5.81
N ARG A 93 -3.93 13.15 6.64
CA ARG A 93 -3.85 12.68 8.02
C ARG A 93 -4.09 11.17 8.14
N ILE A 94 -4.53 10.52 7.07
CA ILE A 94 -4.85 9.10 7.04
C ILE A 94 -3.66 8.35 6.43
N ARG A 95 -3.07 7.44 7.21
CA ARG A 95 -1.92 6.64 6.83
C ARG A 95 -2.29 5.16 6.86
N THR A 96 -2.07 4.47 5.76
CA THR A 96 -2.38 3.04 5.63
C THR A 96 -1.12 2.24 5.41
N GLU A 97 -1.04 1.06 6.03
CA GLU A 97 0.02 0.09 5.79
C GLU A 97 -0.58 -1.27 5.46
N LEU A 98 -0.27 -1.78 4.27
CA LEU A 98 -0.76 -3.07 3.79
C LEU A 98 0.29 -4.17 4.01
N PHE A 99 -0.09 -5.19 4.77
CA PHE A 99 0.75 -6.37 4.96
C PHE A 99 0.39 -7.46 3.94
N GLY A 100 1.39 -7.81 3.14
CA GLY A 100 1.27 -8.84 2.10
C GLY A 100 0.57 -8.35 0.83
N THR A 101 0.63 -9.15 -0.21
CA THR A 101 -0.03 -8.85 -1.49
C THR A 101 -1.51 -9.21 -1.40
N PRO A 102 -2.46 -8.35 -1.86
CA PRO A 102 -3.87 -8.71 -1.94
C PRO A 102 -4.06 -10.03 -2.70
N LEU A 103 -4.91 -10.92 -2.18
CA LEU A 103 -5.16 -12.24 -2.79
C LEU A 103 -5.84 -12.13 -4.17
N THR A 104 -6.52 -11.01 -4.42
CA THR A 104 -7.13 -10.67 -5.71
C THR A 104 -6.21 -9.74 -6.49
N ILE A 105 -5.23 -10.34 -7.18
CA ILE A 105 -4.59 -9.66 -8.31
C ILE A 105 -5.69 -9.56 -9.36
N LYS A 106 -6.22 -8.35 -9.61
CA LYS A 106 -7.10 -8.15 -10.76
C LYS A 106 -6.31 -8.60 -11.99
N PRO A 107 -6.85 -9.49 -12.84
CA PRO A 107 -6.24 -9.75 -14.13
C PRO A 107 -6.01 -8.40 -14.81
N ARG A 108 -4.80 -8.18 -15.34
CA ARG A 108 -4.51 -6.98 -16.14
C ARG A 108 -5.65 -6.82 -17.13
N ALA A 109 -6.34 -5.69 -17.09
CA ALA A 109 -7.29 -5.35 -18.14
C ALA A 109 -6.52 -5.45 -19.47
N GLU A 110 -7.14 -6.00 -20.52
CA GLU A 110 -6.46 -6.22 -21.81
C GLU A 110 -5.58 -5.02 -22.14
N SER A 111 -4.29 -5.32 -22.36
CA SER A 111 -3.22 -4.35 -22.50
C SER A 111 -3.68 -3.13 -23.28
N VAL A 112 -3.49 -1.93 -22.71
CA VAL A 112 -3.62 -0.67 -23.46
C VAL A 112 -2.96 -0.88 -24.80
N ASP A 113 -3.70 -0.67 -25.89
CA ASP A 113 -3.29 -1.02 -27.26
C ASP A 113 -1.90 -0.44 -27.52
N VAL A 114 -0.88 -1.29 -27.41
CA VAL A 114 0.51 -0.87 -27.50
C VAL A 114 0.78 -0.66 -28.98
N GLN A 115 0.57 0.55 -29.46
CA GLN A 115 0.95 0.92 -30.82
C GLN A 115 2.48 0.82 -30.93
N GLY A 116 2.98 -0.15 -31.71
CA GLY A 116 4.42 -0.32 -31.99
C GLY A 116 4.95 -1.73 -31.74
N HIS A 117 6.28 -1.85 -31.62
CA HIS A 117 6.95 -3.13 -31.39
C HIS A 117 6.57 -3.76 -30.03
N GLU A 118 6.47 -5.10 -29.98
CA GLU A 118 6.20 -5.88 -28.75
C GLU A 118 7.34 -5.81 -27.72
N GLN A 119 8.49 -5.25 -28.12
CA GLN A 119 9.69 -5.15 -27.31
C GLN A 119 10.00 -3.69 -26.94
N CYS A 120 10.70 -3.53 -25.82
CA CYS A 120 11.20 -2.26 -25.31
C CYS A 120 12.71 -2.36 -25.09
N GLU A 121 13.48 -1.37 -25.54
CA GLU A 121 14.88 -1.17 -25.14
C GLU A 121 14.91 -0.42 -23.80
N VAL A 122 15.43 -1.07 -22.77
CA VAL A 122 15.50 -0.51 -21.41
C VAL A 122 16.94 -0.20 -21.06
N GLU A 123 17.21 1.03 -20.64
CA GLU A 123 18.45 1.43 -19.97
C GLU A 123 18.18 1.58 -18.46
N VAL A 124 18.89 0.81 -17.64
CA VAL A 124 18.80 0.86 -16.18
C VAL A 124 20.09 1.45 -15.60
N MET A 125 19.92 2.39 -14.68
CA MET A 125 20.96 2.85 -13.74
C MET A 125 20.75 2.18 -12.40
N LEU A 126 21.79 1.47 -11.95
CA LEU A 126 21.82 0.76 -10.68
C LEU A 126 23.27 0.69 -10.20
N ASP A 127 23.51 1.09 -8.96
CA ASP A 127 24.82 1.16 -8.31
C ASP A 127 25.84 1.98 -9.12
N GLY A 128 25.38 3.08 -9.73
CA GLY A 128 26.18 3.95 -10.59
C GLY A 128 26.54 3.36 -11.96
N ALA A 129 26.09 2.14 -12.27
CA ALA A 129 26.33 1.47 -13.54
C ALA A 129 25.13 1.60 -14.48
N ARG A 130 25.40 1.92 -15.75
CA ARG A 130 24.41 1.84 -16.82
C ARG A 130 24.45 0.48 -17.50
N ARG A 131 23.29 -0.11 -17.71
CA ARG A 131 23.10 -1.37 -18.41
C ARG A 131 21.91 -1.24 -19.36
N ARG A 132 22.04 -1.84 -20.54
CA ARG A 132 20.96 -1.90 -21.54
C ARG A 132 20.57 -3.33 -21.81
N PHE A 133 19.27 -3.55 -21.97
CA PHE A 133 18.71 -4.83 -22.39
C PHE A 133 17.39 -4.61 -23.12
N THR A 134 16.91 -5.65 -23.80
CA THR A 134 15.61 -5.65 -24.46
C THR A 134 14.68 -6.58 -23.71
N MET A 135 13.44 -6.17 -23.50
CA MET A 135 12.41 -7.00 -22.88
C MET A 135 11.06 -6.89 -23.60
N ALA A 136 10.17 -7.84 -23.38
CA ALA A 136 8.81 -7.79 -23.90
C ALA A 136 7.94 -6.83 -23.07
N LYS A 137 7.04 -6.10 -23.72
CA LYS A 137 6.14 -5.13 -23.05
C LYS A 137 5.05 -5.77 -22.19
N ASN A 138 4.84 -7.07 -22.32
CA ASN A 138 3.94 -7.86 -21.46
C ASN A 138 4.63 -8.43 -20.21
N GLN A 139 5.89 -8.05 -19.95
CA GLN A 139 6.65 -8.45 -18.76
C GLN A 139 6.90 -7.22 -17.87
N ASN A 140 6.83 -7.38 -16.55
CA ASN A 140 7.17 -6.28 -15.64
C ASN A 140 8.69 -6.06 -15.60
N LEU A 141 9.10 -4.85 -15.22
CA LEU A 141 10.50 -4.41 -15.28
C LEU A 141 11.44 -5.24 -14.40
N VAL A 142 10.99 -5.70 -13.22
CA VAL A 142 11.80 -6.57 -12.35
C VAL A 142 12.10 -7.89 -13.05
N ASP A 143 11.07 -8.58 -13.54
CA ASP A 143 11.26 -9.87 -14.20
C ASP A 143 12.02 -9.75 -15.53
N GLY A 144 11.84 -8.64 -16.25
CA GLY A 144 12.62 -8.31 -17.46
C GLY A 144 14.11 -8.17 -17.17
N GLY A 145 14.46 -7.38 -16.15
CA GLY A 145 15.87 -7.19 -15.75
C GLY A 145 16.51 -8.46 -15.20
N LEU A 146 15.80 -9.22 -14.34
CA LEU A 146 16.29 -10.51 -13.84
C LEU A 146 16.56 -11.51 -14.98
N LYS A 147 15.68 -11.57 -15.98
CA LYS A 147 15.86 -12.44 -17.16
C LYS A 147 17.04 -12.02 -18.03
N ALA A 148 17.36 -10.72 -18.05
CA ALA A 148 18.55 -10.18 -18.70
C ALA A 148 19.84 -10.32 -17.85
N GLY A 149 19.76 -10.95 -16.67
CA GLY A 149 20.90 -11.22 -15.80
C GLY A 149 21.31 -10.06 -14.89
N LEU A 150 20.43 -9.07 -14.69
CA LEU A 150 20.63 -7.98 -13.73
C LEU A 150 20.10 -8.37 -12.35
N ASP A 151 20.76 -7.90 -11.30
CA ASP A 151 20.30 -8.05 -9.92
C ASP A 151 19.38 -6.88 -9.53
N ILE A 152 18.16 -6.88 -10.06
CA ILE A 152 17.19 -5.80 -9.80
C ILE A 152 16.67 -5.88 -8.36
N PRO A 153 16.69 -4.79 -7.56
CA PRO A 153 16.12 -4.77 -6.22
C PRO A 153 14.64 -5.17 -6.18
N HIS A 154 14.27 -6.19 -5.39
CA HIS A 154 12.88 -6.64 -5.23
C HIS A 154 12.67 -7.47 -3.95
N ALA A 155 11.41 -7.52 -3.47
CA ALA A 155 11.02 -8.39 -2.35
C ALA A 155 9.59 -8.96 -2.52
N CYS A 156 8.54 -8.14 -2.40
CA CYS A 156 7.16 -8.63 -2.37
C CYS A 156 6.57 -9.02 -3.74
N LYS A 157 7.05 -8.40 -4.82
CA LYS A 157 6.48 -8.46 -6.18
C LYS A 157 4.96 -8.17 -6.27
N GLY A 158 4.40 -7.47 -5.28
CA GLY A 158 2.98 -7.16 -5.18
C GLY A 158 2.66 -5.68 -4.96
N GLY A 159 3.63 -4.79 -5.14
CA GLY A 159 3.42 -3.35 -5.02
C GLY A 159 3.28 -2.79 -3.60
N VAL A 160 3.73 -3.53 -2.56
CA VAL A 160 3.51 -3.15 -1.14
C VAL A 160 4.77 -2.75 -0.36
N CYS A 161 5.99 -3.09 -0.81
CA CYS A 161 7.20 -2.95 0.02
C CYS A 161 8.20 -1.87 -0.42
N SER A 162 7.97 -1.20 -1.55
CA SER A 162 8.87 -0.19 -2.16
C SER A 162 10.32 -0.60 -2.46
N THR A 163 10.73 -1.87 -2.22
CA THR A 163 12.10 -2.35 -2.52
C THR A 163 12.49 -2.19 -4.00
N CYS A 164 11.52 -2.30 -4.91
CA CYS A 164 11.77 -2.14 -6.34
C CYS A 164 11.42 -0.72 -6.85
N ARG A 165 11.40 0.28 -5.97
CA ARG A 165 11.12 1.67 -6.34
C ARG A 165 12.25 2.17 -7.24
N ALA A 166 11.90 2.81 -8.35
CA ALA A 166 12.84 3.48 -9.23
C ALA A 166 12.17 4.71 -9.87
N GLN A 167 12.96 5.62 -10.44
CA GLN A 167 12.45 6.76 -11.19
C GLN A 167 12.52 6.50 -12.69
N VAL A 168 11.43 6.79 -13.41
CA VAL A 168 11.43 6.84 -14.87
C VAL A 168 12.00 8.19 -15.30
N LEU A 169 13.13 8.17 -16.02
CA LEU A 169 13.77 9.40 -16.54
C LEU A 169 13.35 9.71 -17.98
N SER A 170 12.96 8.69 -18.74
CA SER A 170 12.52 8.83 -20.13
C SER A 170 11.69 7.61 -20.53
N GLY A 171 10.60 7.83 -21.28
CA GLY A 171 9.65 6.77 -21.65
C GLY A 171 8.47 6.70 -20.68
N GLU A 172 7.61 5.71 -20.89
CA GLU A 172 6.36 5.57 -20.13
C GLU A 172 6.14 4.13 -19.70
N VAL A 173 5.53 3.96 -18.53
CA VAL A 173 5.14 2.67 -17.97
C VAL A 173 3.69 2.69 -17.53
N ASP A 174 3.07 1.53 -17.61
CA ASP A 174 1.74 1.23 -17.07
C ASP A 174 1.93 0.44 -15.78
N MET A 175 1.43 0.95 -14.64
CA MET A 175 1.64 0.36 -13.32
C MET A 175 0.35 -0.25 -12.78
N ASP A 176 0.32 -1.58 -12.64
CA ASP A 176 -0.88 -2.34 -12.25
C ASP A 176 -1.38 -1.98 -10.85
N ASN A 177 -0.48 -2.00 -9.86
CA ASN A 177 -0.81 -1.73 -8.46
C ASN A 177 0.22 -0.82 -7.80
N ASN A 178 -0.27 0.11 -6.99
CA ASN A 178 0.55 0.94 -6.11
C ASN A 178 -0.09 1.01 -4.72
N PHE A 179 0.54 0.36 -3.74
CA PHE A 179 0.14 0.42 -2.33
C PHE A 179 1.23 1.04 -1.45
N ALA A 180 2.33 1.52 -2.04
CA ALA A 180 3.55 1.84 -1.30
C ALA A 180 4.15 3.20 -1.64
N LEU A 181 3.82 3.79 -2.81
CA LEU A 181 4.25 5.13 -3.20
C LEU A 181 3.13 6.14 -2.98
N GLU A 182 3.48 7.29 -2.43
CA GLU A 182 2.58 8.42 -2.26
C GLU A 182 2.32 9.14 -3.59
N ASP A 183 1.20 9.88 -3.68
CA ASP A 183 0.79 10.59 -4.90
C ASP A 183 1.89 11.53 -5.44
N TYR A 184 2.66 12.18 -4.55
CA TYR A 184 3.75 13.07 -4.93
C TYR A 184 4.99 12.33 -5.46
N GLU A 185 5.24 11.09 -5.01
CA GLU A 185 6.35 10.26 -5.52
C GLU A 185 6.02 9.84 -6.96
N VAL A 186 4.79 9.37 -7.19
CA VAL A 186 4.31 9.01 -8.53
C VAL A 186 4.37 10.21 -9.47
N ALA A 187 3.93 11.39 -9.02
CA ALA A 187 3.99 12.63 -9.81
C ALA A 187 5.44 13.05 -10.17
N ARG A 188 6.44 12.62 -9.40
CA ARG A 188 7.87 12.83 -9.70
C ARG A 188 8.46 11.75 -10.60
N GLY A 189 7.65 10.81 -11.08
CA GLY A 189 8.07 9.72 -11.97
C GLY A 189 8.58 8.49 -11.22
N PHE A 190 8.37 8.37 -9.90
CA PHE A 190 8.68 7.13 -9.19
C PHE A 190 7.64 6.06 -9.46
N VAL A 191 8.11 4.82 -9.64
CA VAL A 191 7.29 3.66 -9.98
C VAL A 191 7.74 2.44 -9.19
N LEU A 192 6.85 1.46 -9.04
CA LEU A 192 7.19 0.15 -8.50
C LEU A 192 7.47 -0.80 -9.67
N CYS A 193 8.76 -1.06 -9.95
CA CYS A 193 9.18 -1.85 -11.10
C CYS A 193 8.57 -3.25 -11.18
N CYS A 194 8.21 -3.87 -10.04
CA CYS A 194 7.56 -5.19 -10.03
C CYS A 194 6.10 -5.16 -10.49
N GLN A 195 5.47 -3.98 -10.56
CA GLN A 195 4.10 -3.78 -11.04
C GLN A 195 4.04 -2.92 -12.31
N SER A 196 5.19 -2.51 -12.84
CA SER A 196 5.29 -1.57 -13.96
C SER A 196 5.69 -2.30 -15.24
N PHE A 197 4.99 -2.00 -16.33
CA PHE A 197 5.17 -2.56 -17.67
C PHE A 197 5.48 -1.44 -18.68
N PRO A 198 6.49 -1.59 -19.56
CA PRO A 198 6.83 -0.54 -20.51
C PRO A 198 5.75 -0.35 -21.57
N VAL A 199 5.40 0.90 -21.85
CA VAL A 199 4.49 1.31 -22.94
C VAL A 199 5.30 1.80 -24.13
N SER A 200 6.36 2.57 -23.88
CA SER A 200 7.25 3.13 -24.90
C SER A 200 8.22 2.12 -25.51
N GLU A 201 8.76 2.41 -26.70
CA GLU A 201 9.79 1.57 -27.35
C GLU A 201 11.15 1.65 -26.66
N ARG A 202 11.42 2.78 -25.98
CA ARG A 202 12.62 3.00 -25.19
C ARG A 202 12.24 3.51 -23.81
N LEU A 203 12.92 2.99 -22.79
CA LEU A 203 12.70 3.35 -21.39
C LEU A 203 14.04 3.55 -20.68
N VAL A 204 14.15 4.58 -19.87
CA VAL A 204 15.32 4.85 -19.01
C VAL A 204 14.85 4.91 -17.56
N ILE A 205 15.42 4.05 -16.72
CA ILE A 205 15.05 3.91 -15.31
C ILE A 205 16.27 4.08 -14.42
N ASP A 206 16.07 4.75 -13.30
CA ASP A 206 17.09 5.00 -12.29
C ASP A 206 16.69 4.45 -10.92
N PHE A 207 17.42 3.44 -10.44
CA PHE A 207 17.27 2.89 -9.08
C PHE A 207 18.11 3.65 -8.05
N ASP A 208 19.04 4.51 -8.47
CA ASP A 208 19.98 5.20 -7.57
C ASP A 208 19.40 6.49 -6.98
N GLN A 209 18.15 6.82 -7.32
CA GLN A 209 17.42 7.97 -6.80
C GLN A 209 16.92 7.68 -5.38
N GLU A 210 17.81 7.76 -4.40
CA GLU A 210 17.47 7.79 -2.97
C GLU A 210 17.52 9.22 -2.41
N HIS A 211 16.39 9.65 -1.82
CA HIS A 211 16.27 10.75 -0.86
C HIS A 211 16.93 12.10 -1.19
N ILE A 212 16.30 12.90 -2.06
CA ILE A 212 16.45 14.37 -1.99
C ILE A 212 15.56 14.88 -0.85
N HIS A 213 15.92 14.60 0.41
CA HIS A 213 15.49 15.33 1.60
C HIS A 213 16.54 15.11 2.70
N ALA A 214 17.55 15.96 2.70
CA ALA A 214 18.22 16.42 3.92
C ALA A 214 17.46 17.64 4.47
#